data_AF-A0A7W1QTE1-F1
#
_entry.id   AF-A0A7W1QTE1-F1
#
_cell.length_a   1.000
_cell.length_b   1.000
_cell.length_c   1.000
_cell.angle_alpha   90.00
_cell.angle_beta   90.00
_cell.angle_gamma   90.00
#
_symmetry.space_group_name_H-M   'P 1'
#
loop_
_entity.id
_entity.type
_entity.pdbx_description
1 polymer ?
#
loop_
_entity_poly.entity_id
_entity_poly.type
_entity_poly.pdbx_seq_one_letter_code
_entity_poly.pdbx_strand_id
1 'polypeptide(L)'
;MPSRLHFFARGLVWSLLLLACAATSLHAQTPEDDERDEGDDPAIIFNRAQDAHAKGDLARAIELYTEAIKVRPEFSEAEYQKGVAHISLKQTADAEKSLRRAIKLRADWSLPQTSLGLLLVNAGNDA
;
A
#
# COMPACT_ATOMS: atom_id res chain seq x y z
N MET A 1 -34.76 -60.35 -35.78
CA MET A 1 -34.73 -59.07 -36.51
C MET A 1 -34.92 -57.95 -35.50
N PRO A 2 -34.01 -56.96 -35.42
CA PRO A 2 -33.87 -56.09 -34.26
C PRO A 2 -34.83 -54.89 -34.32
N SER A 3 -35.64 -54.71 -33.28
CA SER A 3 -36.56 -53.58 -33.12
C SER A 3 -35.84 -52.35 -32.55
N ARG A 4 -35.94 -51.27 -33.32
CA ARG A 4 -35.25 -49.97 -33.22
C ARG A 4 -35.76 -49.09 -32.08
N LEU A 5 -35.78 -49.57 -30.83
CA LEU A 5 -36.26 -48.79 -29.68
C LEU A 5 -35.23 -48.57 -28.56
N HIS A 6 -33.95 -48.90 -28.81
CA HIS A 6 -32.86 -48.63 -27.86
C HIS A 6 -32.16 -47.27 -28.07
N PHE A 7 -32.55 -46.48 -29.07
CA PHE A 7 -31.94 -45.18 -29.35
C PHE A 7 -32.60 -44.01 -28.60
N PHE A 8 -33.81 -44.16 -28.07
CA PHE A 8 -34.55 -43.07 -27.41
C PHE A 8 -34.52 -43.08 -25.88
N ALA A 9 -34.15 -44.20 -25.24
CA ALA A 9 -34.11 -44.29 -23.77
C ALA A 9 -32.78 -43.83 -23.13
N ARG A 10 -31.75 -43.52 -23.93
CA ARG A 10 -30.46 -42.98 -23.44
C ARG A 10 -30.38 -41.45 -23.51
N GLY A 11 -31.29 -40.80 -24.24
CA GLY A 11 -31.39 -39.33 -24.29
C GLY A 11 -32.05 -38.73 -23.04
N LEU A 12 -33.07 -39.38 -22.48
CA LEU A 12 -33.82 -38.80 -21.36
C LEU A 12 -33.12 -38.94 -19.99
N VAL A 13 -32.20 -39.89 -19.82
CA VAL A 13 -31.38 -40.01 -18.60
C VAL A 13 -30.13 -39.11 -18.65
N TRP A 14 -29.66 -38.74 -19.84
CA TRP A 14 -28.60 -37.73 -20.00
C TRP A 14 -29.12 -36.30 -20.00
N SER A 15 -30.39 -36.07 -20.39
CA SER A 15 -31.04 -34.76 -20.26
C SER A 15 -31.50 -34.42 -18.84
N LEU A 16 -31.62 -35.41 -17.94
CA LEU A 16 -31.89 -35.18 -16.51
C LEU A 16 -30.62 -35.05 -15.65
N LEU A 17 -29.43 -35.31 -16.22
CA LEU A 17 -28.13 -35.05 -15.56
C LEU A 17 -27.46 -33.74 -16.03
N LEU A 18 -28.11 -33.00 -16.93
CA LEU A 18 -27.78 -31.61 -17.28
C LEU A 18 -28.61 -30.56 -16.52
N LEU A 19 -29.53 -31.00 -15.64
CA LEU A 19 -30.26 -30.11 -14.73
C LEU A 19 -29.66 -30.07 -13.30
N ALA A 20 -28.57 -30.80 -13.06
CA ALA A 20 -27.82 -30.79 -11.79
C ALA A 20 -26.40 -30.21 -11.92
N CYS A 21 -26.03 -29.68 -13.09
CA CYS A 21 -24.74 -29.00 -13.33
C CYS A 21 -24.88 -27.49 -13.60
N ALA A 22 -26.08 -26.93 -13.45
CA ALA A 22 -26.36 -25.50 -13.60
C ALA A 22 -26.55 -24.77 -12.26
N ALA A 23 -26.20 -25.41 -11.13
CA ALA A 23 -26.29 -24.82 -9.79
C ALA A 23 -24.94 -24.73 -9.05
N THR A 24 -23.84 -25.22 -9.63
CA THR A 24 -22.48 -25.05 -9.09
C THR A 24 -21.59 -24.17 -9.97
N SER A 25 -22.08 -23.71 -11.12
CA SER A 25 -21.34 -22.82 -12.03
C SER A 25 -21.59 -21.33 -11.77
N LEU A 26 -22.04 -20.96 -10.57
CA LEU A 26 -22.13 -19.55 -10.12
C LEU A 26 -20.95 -19.13 -9.23
N HIS A 27 -19.87 -19.92 -9.22
CA HIS A 27 -18.57 -19.40 -8.77
C HIS A 27 -17.71 -19.05 -9.98
N ALA A 28 -18.31 -18.32 -10.94
CA ALA A 28 -17.52 -17.43 -11.77
C ALA A 28 -16.80 -16.48 -10.80
N GLN A 29 -15.55 -16.82 -10.51
CA GLN A 29 -14.60 -15.93 -9.88
C GLN A 29 -14.51 -14.72 -10.81
N THR A 30 -15.28 -13.69 -10.49
CA THR A 30 -14.93 -12.35 -10.93
C THR A 30 -13.49 -12.12 -10.46
N PRO A 31 -12.60 -11.58 -11.30
CA PRO A 31 -11.38 -11.01 -10.77
C PRO A 31 -11.81 -10.11 -9.62
N GLU A 32 -11.25 -10.34 -8.43
CA GLU A 32 -11.25 -9.35 -7.37
C GLU A 32 -10.48 -8.17 -7.94
N ASP A 33 -11.16 -7.35 -8.75
CA ASP A 33 -10.76 -5.99 -9.03
C ASP A 33 -10.85 -5.32 -7.66
N ASP A 34 -9.73 -5.42 -6.96
CA ASP A 34 -9.37 -4.82 -5.70
C ASP A 34 -9.73 -3.34 -5.78
N GLU A 35 -10.98 -3.00 -5.43
CA GLU A 35 -11.42 -1.66 -5.10
C GLU A 35 -10.67 -1.21 -3.83
N ARG A 36 -9.35 -1.09 -3.91
CA ARG A 36 -8.61 -0.19 -3.03
C ARG A 36 -9.19 1.17 -3.33
N ASP A 37 -10.02 1.67 -2.42
CA ASP A 37 -10.42 3.06 -2.36
C ASP A 37 -9.17 3.89 -2.71
N GLU A 38 -9.24 4.79 -3.70
CA GLU A 38 -8.10 5.64 -4.11
C GLU A 38 -7.49 6.38 -2.91
N GLY A 39 -8.26 6.55 -1.82
CA GLY A 39 -7.82 7.04 -0.52
C GLY A 39 -6.77 6.19 0.21
N ASP A 40 -6.66 4.90 -0.10
CA ASP A 40 -5.73 3.94 0.49
C ASP A 40 -4.43 3.77 -0.32
N ASP A 41 -4.30 4.36 -1.53
CA ASP A 41 -3.00 4.31 -2.24
C ASP A 41 -1.96 5.14 -1.47
N PRO A 42 -0.85 4.53 -1.00
CA PRO A 42 0.19 5.24 -0.27
C PRO A 42 0.76 6.44 -1.04
N ALA A 43 0.77 6.39 -2.38
CA ALA A 43 1.21 7.51 -3.21
C ALA A 43 0.25 8.70 -3.13
N ILE A 44 -1.07 8.47 -3.09
CA ILE A 44 -2.07 9.53 -2.94
C ILE A 44 -1.99 10.14 -1.53
N ILE A 45 -1.85 9.31 -0.49
CA ILE A 45 -1.64 9.78 0.89
C ILE A 45 -0.34 10.59 0.98
N PHE A 46 0.74 10.13 0.36
CA PHE A 46 2.02 10.82 0.31
C PHE A 46 1.92 12.19 -0.39
N ASN A 47 1.21 12.29 -1.50
CA ASN A 47 0.99 13.56 -2.20
C ASN A 47 0.23 14.57 -1.31
N ARG A 48 -0.79 14.10 -0.57
CA ARG A 48 -1.51 14.92 0.42
C ARG A 48 -0.57 15.37 1.55
N ALA A 49 0.33 14.49 2.00
CA ALA A 49 1.34 14.83 3.00
C ALA A 49 2.30 15.92 2.50
N GLN A 50 2.72 15.85 1.23
CA GLN A 50 3.56 16.86 0.61
C GLN A 50 2.85 18.21 0.49
N ASP A 51 1.56 18.21 0.12
CA ASP A 51 0.74 19.43 0.07
C ASP A 51 0.58 20.08 1.46
N ALA A 52 0.28 19.27 2.49
CA ALA A 52 0.25 19.76 3.88
C ALA A 52 1.61 20.32 4.32
N HIS A 53 2.71 19.63 4.00
CA HIS A 53 4.07 20.11 4.30
C HIS A 53 4.35 21.44 3.61
N ALA A 54 4.02 21.58 2.32
CA ALA A 54 4.23 22.81 1.56
C ALA A 54 3.43 23.99 2.12
N LYS A 55 2.26 23.73 2.71
CA LYS A 55 1.43 24.73 3.41
C LYS A 55 1.94 25.07 4.81
N GLY A 56 2.98 24.38 5.30
CA GLY A 56 3.52 24.56 6.65
C GLY A 56 2.72 23.85 7.73
N ASP A 57 1.69 23.06 7.38
CA ASP A 57 0.96 22.21 8.32
C ASP A 57 1.76 20.92 8.57
N LEU A 58 2.88 21.08 9.28
CA LEU A 58 3.85 20.03 9.52
C LEU A 58 3.28 18.89 10.38
N ALA A 59 2.37 19.20 11.30
CA ALA A 59 1.69 18.20 12.12
C ALA A 59 0.82 17.30 11.24
N ARG A 60 -0.02 17.88 10.37
CA ARG A 60 -0.83 17.09 9.44
C ARG A 60 0.01 16.33 8.42
N ALA A 61 1.11 16.92 7.97
CA ALA A 61 2.05 16.24 7.08
C ALA A 61 2.62 14.96 7.73
N ILE A 62 3.03 15.03 9.00
CA ILE A 62 3.56 13.87 9.74
C ILE A 62 2.51 12.76 9.90
N GLU A 63 1.25 13.11 10.17
CA GLU A 63 0.15 12.15 10.22
C GLU A 63 -0.01 11.43 8.88
N LEU A 64 -0.11 12.19 7.79
CA LEU A 64 -0.27 11.64 6.44
C LEU A 64 0.94 10.82 5.99
N TYR A 65 2.18 11.26 6.25
CA TYR A 65 3.35 10.42 5.99
C TYR A 65 3.29 9.12 6.78
N THR A 66 2.84 9.16 8.05
CA THR A 66 2.68 7.98 8.88
C THR A 66 1.60 7.04 8.34
N GLU A 67 0.49 7.57 7.84
CA GLU A 67 -0.55 6.79 7.14
C GLU A 67 0.02 6.12 5.87
N ALA A 68 0.75 6.86 5.03
CA ALA A 68 1.38 6.30 3.82
C ALA A 68 2.38 5.17 4.16
N ILE A 69 3.15 5.32 5.25
CA ILE A 69 4.08 4.29 5.75
C ILE A 69 3.33 3.07 6.31
N LYS A 70 2.17 3.25 6.93
CA LYS A 70 1.35 2.11 7.41
C LYS A 70 0.88 1.24 6.24
N VAL A 71 0.51 1.87 5.12
CA VAL A 71 0.09 1.14 3.91
C VAL A 71 1.29 0.54 3.18
N ARG A 72 2.42 1.27 3.09
CA ARG A 72 3.68 0.78 2.48
C ARG A 72 4.85 0.96 3.46
N PRO A 73 5.16 -0.07 4.28
CA PRO A 73 6.24 0.00 5.30
C PRO A 73 7.66 0.23 4.77
N GLU A 74 7.87 -0.01 3.47
CA GLU A 74 9.13 0.19 2.76
C GLU A 74 9.20 1.53 2.01
N PHE A 75 8.27 2.46 2.27
CA PHE A 75 8.21 3.75 1.59
C PHE A 75 9.29 4.73 2.10
N SER A 76 10.51 4.57 1.59
CA SER A 76 11.69 5.32 2.04
C SER A 76 11.52 6.84 1.95
N GLU A 77 10.84 7.33 0.91
CA GLU A 77 10.56 8.74 0.67
C GLU A 77 9.64 9.33 1.73
N ALA A 78 8.62 8.58 2.17
CA ALA A 78 7.71 9.01 3.23
C ALA A 78 8.43 9.09 4.58
N GLU A 79 9.29 8.13 4.91
CA GLU A 79 10.13 8.17 6.12
C GLU A 79 11.08 9.37 6.12
N TYR A 80 11.72 9.66 4.98
CA TYR A 80 12.59 10.83 4.86
C TYR A 80 11.82 12.14 5.03
N GLN A 81 10.70 12.32 4.32
CA GLN A 81 9.92 13.56 4.37
C GLN A 81 9.27 13.78 5.74
N LYS A 82 8.88 12.70 6.43
CA LYS A 82 8.50 12.73 7.84
C LYS A 82 9.65 13.22 8.72
N GLY A 83 10.86 12.71 8.49
CA GLY A 83 12.07 13.19 9.15
C GLY A 83 12.30 14.69 8.95
N VAL A 84 12.19 15.17 7.71
CA VAL A 84 12.31 16.61 7.39
C VAL A 84 11.24 17.44 8.11
N ALA A 85 9.99 16.96 8.18
CA ALA A 85 8.94 17.65 8.92
C ALA A 85 9.26 17.75 10.43
N HIS A 86 9.78 16.68 11.02
CA HIS A 86 10.25 16.69 12.41
C HIS A 86 11.42 17.65 12.63
N ILE A 87 12.36 17.78 11.69
CA ILE A 87 13.44 18.79 11.75
C ILE A 87 12.86 20.20 11.79
N SER A 88 11.90 20.51 10.91
CA SER A 88 11.23 21.81 10.88
C SER A 88 10.49 22.14 12.18
N LEU A 89 10.01 21.12 12.90
CA LEU A 89 9.41 21.24 14.23
C LEU A 89 10.41 21.17 15.40
N LYS A 90 11.72 21.10 15.13
CA LYS A 90 12.79 20.90 16.13
C LYS A 90 12.64 19.64 16.98
N GLN A 91 11.97 18.62 16.46
CA GLN A 91 11.78 17.32 17.09
C GLN A 91 12.94 16.39 16.71
N THR A 92 14.14 16.69 17.25
CA THR A 92 15.41 16.06 16.84
C THR A 92 15.41 14.54 16.95
N ALA A 93 14.87 13.96 18.03
CA ALA A 93 14.87 12.51 18.24
C ALA A 93 14.00 11.77 17.20
N ASP A 94 12.82 12.31 16.90
CA ASP A 94 11.90 11.72 15.92
C ASP A 94 12.41 11.90 14.48
N ALA A 95 13.06 13.03 14.19
CA ALA A 95 13.75 13.27 12.94
C ALA A 95 14.85 12.22 12.72
N GLU A 96 15.73 12.01 13.70
CA GLU A 96 16.80 11.01 13.62
C GLU A 96 16.24 9.61 13.36
N LYS A 97 15.21 9.20 14.10
CA LYS A 97 14.56 7.90 13.93
C LYS A 97 14.05 7.70 12.51
N SER A 98 13.36 8.68 11.95
CA SER A 98 12.77 8.60 10.61
C SER A 98 13.86 8.58 9.53
N LEU A 99 14.90 9.42 9.65
CA LEU A 99 16.03 9.44 8.72
C LEU A 99 16.81 8.12 8.72
N ARG A 100 17.09 7.54 9.89
CA ARG A 100 17.74 6.22 9.99
C ARG A 100 16.91 5.12 9.35
N ARG A 101 15.58 5.19 9.46
CA ARG A 101 14.68 4.24 8.80
C ARG A 101 14.74 4.40 7.28
N ALA A 102 14.72 5.62 6.76
CA ALA A 102 14.89 5.89 5.33
C ALA A 102 16.22 5.34 4.78
N ILE A 103 17.34 5.53 5.51
CA ILE A 103 18.66 4.96 5.16
C ILE A 103 18.60 3.43 5.11
N LYS A 104 17.94 2.79 6.09
CA LYS A 104 17.83 1.33 6.13
C LYS A 104 17.01 0.78 4.97
N LEU A 105 15.97 1.49 4.54
CA LEU A 105 15.11 1.08 3.42
C LEU A 105 15.78 1.28 2.07
N ARG A 106 16.58 2.33 1.91
CA ARG A 106 17.28 2.65 0.67
C ARG A 106 18.69 3.19 0.96
N ALA A 107 19.65 2.28 1.02
CA ALA A 107 21.03 2.59 1.43
C ALA A 107 21.82 3.38 0.38
N ASP A 108 21.46 3.28 -0.89
CA ASP A 108 22.04 4.01 -2.03
C ASP A 108 21.50 5.44 -2.17
N TRP A 109 20.56 5.86 -1.31
CA TRP A 109 20.00 7.20 -1.32
C TRP A 109 20.70 8.12 -0.31
N SER A 110 21.42 9.11 -0.84
CA SER A 110 22.29 9.98 -0.05
C SER A 110 21.55 11.08 0.74
N LEU A 111 20.35 11.49 0.33
CA LEU A 111 19.64 12.61 0.97
C LEU A 111 19.40 12.39 2.49
N PRO A 112 18.85 11.25 2.95
CA PRO A 112 18.68 10.99 4.37
C PRO A 112 20.00 10.98 5.16
N GLN A 113 21.09 10.52 4.56
CA GLN A 113 22.41 10.48 5.19
C GLN A 113 22.94 11.90 5.43
N THR A 114 22.84 12.75 4.42
CA THR A 114 23.22 14.16 4.51
C THR A 114 22.38 14.90 5.57
N SER A 115 21.06 14.69 5.56
CA SER A 115 20.17 15.30 6.56
C SER A 115 20.47 14.82 7.98
N LEU A 116 20.78 13.53 8.16
CA LEU A 116 21.15 12.98 9.46
C LEU A 116 22.48 13.55 9.97
N GLY A 117 23.48 13.68 9.10
CA GLY A 117 24.75 14.30 9.44
C GLY A 117 24.57 15.74 9.93
N LEU A 118 23.79 16.55 9.20
CA LEU A 118 23.48 17.92 9.60
C LEU A 118 22.71 17.99 10.93
N LEU A 119 21.72 17.11 11.10
CA LEU A 119 20.93 17.02 12.32
C LEU A 119 21.81 16.75 13.55
N LEU A 120 22.75 15.80 13.45
CA LEU A 120 23.64 15.42 14.55
C LEU A 120 24.67 16.50 14.88
N VAL A 121 25.21 17.21 13.88
CA VAL A 121 26.11 18.34 14.12
C VAL A 121 25.39 19.45 14.87
N ASN A 122 24.17 19.80 14.45
CA ASN A 122 23.39 20.83 15.13
C ASN A 122 23.03 20.43 16.56
N ALA A 123 22.57 19.19 16.76
CA ALA A 123 22.23 18.68 18.09
C ALA A 123 23.44 18.65 19.05
N GLY A 124 24.64 18.37 18.53
CA GLY A 124 25.88 18.41 19.32
C GLY A 124 26.38 19.81 19.66
N ASN A 125 26.00 20.83 18.89
CA ASN A 125 26.34 22.23 19.17
C ASN A 125 25.39 22.89 20.19
N ASP A 126 24.19 22.33 20.35
CA ASP A 126 23.13 22.83 21.24
C ASP A 126 23.19 22.20 22.66
N ALA A 127 24.14 21.29 22.91
CA ALA A 127 24.33 20.55 24.18
C ALA A 127 25.41 21.18 25.07
#